data_AF-A0A529LIR3-F1
#
_entry.id   AF-A0A529LIR3-F1
#
_cell.length_a   1.000
_cell.length_b   1.000
_cell.length_c   1.000
_cell.angle_alpha   90.00
_cell.angle_beta   90.00
_cell.angle_gamma   90.00
#
_symmetry.space_group_name_H-M   'P 1'
#
loop_
_entity.id
_entity.type
_entity.pdbx_description
1 polymer ?
#
loop_
_entity_poly.entity_id
_entity_poly.type
_entity_poly.pdbx_seq_one_letter_code
_entity_poly.pdbx_strand_id
1 'polypeptide(L)'
;VYDNDQHTVTAVGGVQIDYGGNKLVAQRVVYNRDTKRLVASGAVELINSDGTKINSDHIDITDDFADGFTNALRVETIDKAYFAAESGERMGGVLTTFHNGVYT
;
A
#
# COMPACT_ATOMS: atom_id res chain seq x y z
N VAL A 1 -16.63 -3.59 9.68
CA VAL A 1 -17.75 -2.81 10.28
C VAL A 1 -18.14 -1.77 9.26
N TYR A 2 -19.38 -1.79 8.79
CA TYR A 2 -19.88 -0.84 7.80
C TYR A 2 -20.48 0.35 8.56
N ASP A 3 -19.89 1.53 8.42
CA ASP A 3 -20.41 2.78 8.97
C ASP A 3 -20.92 3.62 7.79
N ASN A 4 -22.23 3.82 7.72
CA ASN A 4 -22.90 4.42 6.56
C ASN A 4 -22.80 5.96 6.57
N ASP A 5 -22.32 6.55 7.66
CA ASP A 5 -22.39 8.01 7.87
C ASP A 5 -21.20 8.77 7.25
N GLN A 6 -20.17 8.07 6.75
CA GLN A 6 -18.93 8.70 6.27
C GLN A 6 -18.47 8.29 4.85
N HIS A 7 -19.32 7.64 4.04
CA HIS A 7 -18.93 7.09 2.72
C HIS A 7 -17.70 6.16 2.76
N THR A 8 -17.31 5.69 3.95
CA THR A 8 -16.19 4.79 4.15
C THR A 8 -16.64 3.33 4.28
N VAL A 9 -15.75 2.41 3.96
CA VAL A 9 -15.92 0.97 4.17
C VAL A 9 -14.70 0.49 4.96
N THR A 10 -14.93 -0.04 6.17
CA THR A 10 -13.85 -0.54 7.02
C THR A 10 -13.86 -2.06 7.10
N ALA A 11 -12.78 -2.68 6.64
CA ALA A 11 -12.48 -4.10 6.79
C ALA A 11 -11.42 -4.29 7.89
N VAL A 12 -11.59 -5.34 8.72
CA VAL A 12 -10.70 -5.68 9.84
C VAL A 12 -10.59 -7.19 9.98
N GLY A 13 -9.48 -7.68 10.53
CA GLY A 13 -9.30 -9.09 10.90
C GLY A 13 -8.66 -9.95 9.81
N GLY A 14 -7.52 -9.50 9.27
CA GLY A 14 -6.81 -10.22 8.19
C GLY A 14 -7.45 -9.92 6.83
N VAL A 15 -7.36 -8.65 6.43
CA VAL A 15 -7.91 -8.16 5.17
C VAL A 15 -6.98 -8.56 4.04
N GLN A 16 -7.56 -9.14 2.99
CA GLN A 16 -6.88 -9.39 1.71
C GLN A 16 -7.68 -8.70 0.60
N ILE A 17 -7.00 -7.94 -0.24
CA ILE A 17 -7.55 -7.29 -1.43
C ILE A 17 -6.73 -7.71 -2.64
N ASP A 18 -7.39 -8.24 -3.66
CA ASP A 18 -6.81 -8.57 -4.96
C ASP A 18 -7.47 -7.68 -6.02
N TYR A 19 -6.70 -6.79 -6.67
CA TYR A 19 -7.22 -5.87 -7.67
C TYR A 19 -6.16 -5.46 -8.70
N GLY A 20 -6.49 -5.54 -9.99
CA GLY A 20 -5.59 -5.08 -11.06
C GLY A 20 -4.23 -5.80 -11.11
N GLY A 21 -4.14 -7.03 -10.60
CA GLY A 21 -2.90 -7.77 -10.43
C GLY A 21 -2.12 -7.43 -9.15
N ASN A 22 -2.54 -6.41 -8.40
CA ASN A 22 -2.00 -6.08 -7.10
C ASN A 22 -2.67 -6.90 -6.01
N LYS A 23 -1.91 -7.22 -4.96
CA LYS A 23 -2.38 -7.93 -3.76
C LYS A 23 -2.00 -7.16 -2.52
N LEU A 24 -2.97 -6.87 -1.66
CA LEU A 24 -2.76 -6.16 -0.40
C LEU A 24 -3.25 -7.03 0.75
N VAL A 25 -2.38 -7.25 1.74
CA VAL A 25 -2.71 -7.89 3.00
C VAL A 25 -2.45 -6.92 4.14
N ALA A 26 -3.41 -6.79 5.07
CA ALA A 26 -3.27 -5.92 6.25
C ALA A 26 -4.20 -6.36 7.39
N GLN A 27 -3.96 -5.86 8.60
CA GLN A 27 -4.87 -6.10 9.72
C GLN A 27 -6.18 -5.29 9.59
N ARG A 28 -6.11 -4.08 9.04
CA ARG A 28 -7.24 -3.17 8.81
C ARG A 28 -7.07 -2.39 7.53
N VAL A 29 -8.16 -2.25 6.77
CA VAL A 29 -8.24 -1.38 5.59
C VAL A 29 -9.49 -0.50 5.69
N VAL A 30 -9.32 0.79 5.42
CA VAL A 30 -10.42 1.75 5.29
C VAL A 30 -10.45 2.25 3.86
N TYR A 31 -11.55 2.02 3.16
CA TYR A 31 -11.80 2.57 1.83
C TYR A 31 -12.70 3.78 1.92
N ASN A 32 -12.28 4.93 1.40
CA ASN A 32 -13.10 6.12 1.26
C ASN A 32 -13.60 6.21 -0.20
N ARG A 33 -14.92 6.10 -0.39
CA ARG A 33 -15.54 6.07 -1.73
C ARG A 33 -15.51 7.41 -2.46
N ASP A 34 -15.48 8.53 -1.73
CA ASP A 34 -15.50 9.86 -2.32
C ASP A 34 -14.14 10.21 -2.94
N THR A 35 -13.08 9.87 -2.22
CA THR A 35 -11.69 10.13 -2.64
C THR A 35 -11.06 8.98 -3.42
N LYS A 36 -11.71 7.81 -3.42
CA LYS A 36 -11.17 6.54 -3.96
C LYS A 36 -9.83 6.16 -3.33
N ARG A 37 -9.67 6.41 -2.03
CA ARG A 37 -8.44 6.13 -1.27
C ARG A 37 -8.64 4.93 -0.34
N LEU A 38 -7.63 4.08 -0.29
CA LEU A 38 -7.48 2.93 0.58
C LEU A 38 -6.38 3.21 1.59
N VAL A 39 -6.73 3.19 2.87
CA VAL A 39 -5.77 3.32 3.98
C VAL A 39 -5.64 1.96 4.66
N ALA A 40 -4.49 1.34 4.49
CA ALA A 40 -4.14 0.05 5.08
C ALA A 40 -3.21 0.23 6.29
N SER A 41 -3.42 -0.59 7.33
CA SER A 41 -2.63 -0.49 8.56
C SER A 41 -2.45 -1.84 9.25
N GLY A 42 -1.29 -1.99 9.88
CA GLY A 42 -0.88 -3.15 10.66
C GLY A 42 -0.38 -4.30 9.78
N ALA A 43 0.92 -4.57 9.84
CA ALA A 43 1.61 -5.63 9.07
C ALA A 43 1.19 -5.64 7.60
N VAL A 44 1.29 -4.47 6.94
CA VAL A 44 0.86 -4.29 5.56
C VAL A 44 1.89 -4.94 4.64
N GLU A 45 1.40 -5.78 3.74
CA GLU A 45 2.14 -6.30 2.59
C GLU A 45 1.38 -5.97 1.32
N LEU A 46 2.04 -5.26 0.41
CA LEU A 46 1.56 -4.99 -0.93
C LEU A 46 2.48 -5.69 -1.94
N ILE A 47 1.89 -6.52 -2.79
CA ILE A 47 2.54 -7.10 -3.95
C ILE A 47 1.95 -6.41 -5.17
N ASN A 48 2.77 -5.66 -5.90
CA ASN A 48 2.33 -5.01 -7.12
C ASN A 48 2.18 -6.02 -8.26
N SER A 49 1.49 -5.63 -9.33
CA SER A 49 1.32 -6.43 -10.54
C SER A 49 2.63 -6.87 -11.21
N ASP A 50 3.72 -6.13 -11.00
CA ASP A 50 5.08 -6.45 -11.46
C ASP A 50 5.84 -7.43 -10.54
N GLY A 51 5.25 -7.83 -9.42
CA GLY A 51 5.84 -8.73 -8.43
C GLY A 51 6.68 -8.05 -7.34
N THR A 52 6.84 -6.72 -7.40
CA THR A 52 7.52 -5.95 -6.33
C THR A 52 6.74 -6.07 -5.03
N LYS A 53 7.45 -6.40 -3.95
CA LYS A 53 6.88 -6.49 -2.60
C LYS A 53 7.24 -5.26 -1.79
N ILE A 54 6.24 -4.70 -1.11
CA ILE A 54 6.35 -3.54 -0.24
C ILE A 54 5.77 -3.94 1.11
N ASN A 55 6.59 -3.88 2.16
CA ASN A 55 6.16 -4.09 3.52
C ASN A 55 6.19 -2.77 4.30
N SER A 56 5.15 -2.50 5.07
CA SER A 56 5.01 -1.27 5.86
C SER A 56 4.03 -1.46 7.02
N ASP A 57 4.08 -0.58 8.02
CA ASP A 57 3.05 -0.50 9.06
C ASP A 57 1.78 0.23 8.57
N HIS A 58 1.93 1.11 7.57
CA HIS A 58 0.85 1.98 7.09
C HIS A 58 1.04 2.39 5.62
N ILE A 59 0.00 2.21 4.82
CA ILE A 59 -0.04 2.63 3.40
C ILE A 59 -1.33 3.42 3.14
N ASP A 60 -1.21 4.53 2.44
CA ASP A 60 -2.34 5.30 1.88
C ASP A 60 -2.20 5.34 0.35
N ILE A 61 -3.14 4.73 -0.35
CA ILE A 61 -3.03 4.37 -1.77
C ILE A 61 -4.37 4.57 -2.48
N THR A 62 -4.36 4.88 -3.78
CA THR A 62 -5.57 4.92 -4.59
C THR A 62 -6.17 3.54 -4.80
N ASP A 63 -7.47 3.45 -5.07
CA ASP A 63 -8.18 2.18 -5.31
C ASP A 63 -7.65 1.38 -6.51
N ASP A 64 -7.02 2.07 -7.46
CA ASP A 64 -6.33 1.49 -8.60
C ASP A 64 -4.86 1.12 -8.35
N PHE A 65 -4.36 1.41 -7.14
CA PHE A 65 -2.99 1.14 -6.71
C PHE A 65 -1.90 1.90 -7.49
N ALA A 66 -2.27 2.92 -8.26
CA ALA A 66 -1.33 3.71 -9.05
C ALA A 66 -0.54 4.71 -8.20
N ASP A 67 -1.22 5.39 -7.29
CA ASP A 67 -0.63 6.46 -6.48
C ASP A 67 -0.69 6.10 -5.00
N GLY A 68 0.40 6.32 -4.27
CA GLY A 68 0.40 5.98 -2.85
C GLY A 68 1.58 6.52 -2.07
N PHE A 69 1.38 6.62 -0.77
CA PHE A 69 2.38 7.01 0.21
C PHE A 69 2.48 5.95 1.29
N THR A 70 3.69 5.71 1.78
CA THR A 70 3.93 4.77 2.86
C THR A 70 5.04 5.25 3.78
N ASN A 71 4.84 5.04 5.09
CA ASN A 71 5.81 5.32 6.14
C ASN A 71 6.57 4.04 6.49
N ALA A 72 7.88 4.13 6.62
CA ALA A 72 8.81 3.04 6.96
C ALA A 72 8.58 1.80 6.09
N LEU A 73 9.21 1.78 4.91
CA LEU A 73 9.04 0.68 3.97
C LEU A 73 10.32 -0.10 3.71
N ARG A 74 10.15 -1.43 3.67
CA ARG A 74 11.09 -2.34 3.03
C ARG A 74 10.51 -2.73 1.69
N VAL A 75 11.31 -2.60 0.63
CA VAL A 75 10.95 -3.02 -0.72
C VAL A 75 11.88 -4.13 -1.17
N GLU A 76 11.30 -5.15 -1.77
CA GLU A 76 12.01 -6.22 -2.46
C GLU A 76 11.51 -6.29 -3.90
N THR A 77 12.39 -6.05 -4.86
CA THR A 77 12.08 -6.18 -6.28
C THR A 77 12.27 -7.62 -6.76
N ILE A 78 11.71 -7.94 -7.93
CA ILE A 78 11.88 -9.26 -8.56
C ILE A 78 13.34 -9.61 -8.87
N ASP A 79 14.18 -8.59 -9.11
CA ASP A 79 15.62 -8.72 -9.35
C ASP A 79 16.44 -8.81 -8.06
N LYS A 80 15.76 -8.94 -6.90
CA LYS A 80 16.36 -8.99 -5.55
C LYS A 80 17.16 -7.73 -5.20
N ALA A 81 16.75 -6.58 -5.71
CA ALA A 81 17.20 -5.32 -5.14
C ALA A 81 16.38 -5.05 -3.87
N TYR A 82 17.07 -4.69 -2.79
CA TYR A 82 16.45 -4.38 -1.52
C TYR A 82 16.55 -2.89 -1.24
N PHE A 83 15.43 -2.25 -0.93
CA PHE A 83 15.38 -0.87 -0.49
C PHE A 83 14.79 -0.80 0.92
N ALA A 84 15.36 0.06 1.76
CA ALA A 84 14.75 0.44 3.03
C ALA A 84 14.74 1.96 3.12
N ALA A 85 13.60 2.56 3.46
CA ALA A 85 13.45 4.01 3.51
C ALA A 85 12.51 4.45 4.63
N GLU A 86 12.69 5.68 5.11
CA GLU A 86 11.80 6.29 6.09
C GLU A 86 10.41 6.53 5.50
N SER A 87 10.32 6.88 4.23
CA SER A 87 9.06 6.97 3.52
C SER A 87 9.24 6.77 2.01
N GLY A 88 8.13 6.48 1.34
CA GLY A 88 8.09 6.28 -0.10
C GLY A 88 6.82 6.85 -0.70
N GLU A 89 6.95 7.50 -1.84
CA GLU A 89 5.85 8.03 -2.63
C GLU A 89 5.85 7.39 -4.01
N ARG A 90 4.72 6.84 -4.42
CA ARG A 90 4.48 6.30 -5.75
C ARG A 90 3.56 7.25 -6.52
N MET A 91 3.96 7.58 -7.74
CA MET A 91 3.23 8.46 -8.65
C MET A 91 3.05 7.81 -10.02
N GLY A 92 1.83 7.88 -10.55
CA GLY A 92 1.44 7.40 -11.87
C GLY A 92 1.65 5.90 -12.07
N GLY A 93 1.74 5.11 -11.00
CA GLY A 93 2.00 3.68 -11.05
C GLY A 93 3.41 3.29 -11.51
N VAL A 94 4.29 4.25 -11.83
CA VAL A 94 5.58 3.99 -12.50
C VAL A 94 6.78 4.62 -11.81
N LEU A 95 6.60 5.74 -11.11
CA LEU A 95 7.67 6.42 -10.39
C LEU A 95 7.52 6.12 -8.90
N THR A 96 8.58 5.66 -8.26
CA THR A 96 8.65 5.56 -6.79
C THR A 96 9.83 6.38 -6.28
N THR A 97 9.56 7.35 -5.43
CA THR A 97 10.54 8.19 -4.76
C THR A 97 10.70 7.70 -3.33
N PHE A 98 11.93 7.36 -2.94
CA PHE A 98 12.24 6.98 -1.56
C PHE A 98 12.92 8.15 -0.85
N HIS A 99 12.47 8.46 0.37
CA HIS A 99 13.08 9.50 1.20
C HIS A 99 13.90 8.85 2.31
N ASN A 100 15.14 9.33 2.48
CA ASN A 100 16.10 8.82 3.47
C ASN A 100 16.30 7.30 3.35
N GLY A 101 16.53 6.85 2.12
CA GLY A 101 16.63 5.43 1.78
C GLY A 101 18.07 4.90 1.69
N VAL A 102 18.20 3.59 1.93
CA VAL A 102 19.37 2.78 1.61
C VAL A 102 18.98 1.67 0.63
N TYR A 103 19.89 1.29 -0.27
CA TYR A 103 19.68 0.18 -1.20
C TYR A 103 20.87 -0.78 -1.17
N THR A 104 20.59 -2.07 -1.37
CA THR A 104 21.61 -3.14 -1.44
C THR A 104 21.28 -4.14 -2.53
#